data_AF-A0A9B0WX18-F1
#
_entry.id   AF-A0A9B0WX18-F1
#
_cell.length_a   1.000
_cell.length_b   1.000
_cell.length_c   1.000
_cell.angle_alpha   90.00
_cell.angle_beta   90.00
_cell.angle_gamma   90.00
#
_symmetry.space_group_name_H-M   'P 1'
#
loop_
_entity.id
_entity.type
_entity.pdbx_description
1 polymer ?
#
loop_
_entity_poly.entity_id
_entity_poly.type
_entity_poly.pdbx_seq_one_letter_code
_entity_poly.pdbx_strand_id
1 'polypeptide(L)'
;MRRFKRDWSYRDRTRERRAVYYEEPHSSHRGPRIREEVVTPPLRDHAALSSPMASSVDFKTYVDQACRAAEEFVNIYYETMDKRRRVLTRLYLDKATLIWNGNVVTGLEALANFFEMLPSSEFQVNMLDCQPVHEQATPSQTTVLVVTSGSVKFDGNKQHYFNQNFLLTAHSTPTNTVWKIASDCFRFQDWASS
;
A
#
# COMPACT_ATOMS: atom_id res chain seq x y z
N MET A 1 12.54 19.53 21.32
CA MET A 1 13.85 19.44 20.65
C MET A 1 14.71 18.40 21.35
N ARG A 2 14.85 17.20 20.78
CA ARG A 2 15.83 16.21 21.23
C ARG A 2 16.75 15.88 20.06
N ARG A 3 18.04 15.92 20.37
CA ARG A 3 19.19 15.93 19.47
C ARG A 3 19.33 14.61 18.71
N PHE A 4 19.67 14.74 17.43
CA PHE A 4 20.31 13.72 16.61
C PHE A 4 21.44 13.04 17.40
N LYS A 5 21.38 11.72 17.53
CA LYS A 5 22.56 10.89 17.79
C LYS A 5 22.64 9.81 16.72
N ARG A 6 23.76 9.88 16.00
CA ARG A 6 24.32 8.84 15.13
C ARG A 6 24.77 7.71 16.02
N ASP A 7 24.39 6.47 15.71
CA ASP A 7 25.11 5.28 16.15
C ASP A 7 24.80 4.14 15.18
N TRP A 8 25.62 4.03 14.13
CA TRP A 8 25.68 2.87 13.27
C TRP A 8 26.90 2.06 13.71
N SER A 9 26.70 1.07 14.57
CA SER A 9 27.77 0.15 14.95
C SER A 9 27.29 -1.29 15.02
N TYR A 10 28.03 -2.12 14.31
CA TYR A 10 27.86 -3.53 13.97
C TYR A 10 28.04 -4.45 15.18
N ARG A 11 27.11 -5.40 15.40
CA ARG A 11 27.40 -6.63 16.16
C ARG A 11 26.53 -7.81 15.73
N ASP A 12 27.24 -8.83 15.26
CA ASP A 12 26.85 -10.15 14.79
C ASP A 12 26.43 -11.10 15.93
N ARG A 13 25.34 -11.87 15.75
CA ARG A 13 25.31 -13.34 15.99
C ARG A 13 23.96 -14.04 15.74
N THR A 14 24.01 -15.00 14.80
CA THR A 14 23.54 -16.41 14.85
C THR A 14 22.10 -16.80 15.27
N ARG A 15 21.32 -17.22 14.27
CA ARG A 15 20.74 -18.58 14.02
C ARG A 15 20.13 -19.37 15.20
N GLU A 16 18.81 -19.66 15.14
CA GLU A 16 18.27 -21.01 15.38
C GLU A 16 16.84 -21.24 14.86
N ARG A 17 16.56 -22.48 14.45
CA ARG A 17 15.36 -23.04 13.77
C ARG A 17 14.52 -23.89 14.74
N ARG A 18 13.22 -24.04 14.46
CA ARG A 18 12.28 -25.21 14.62
C ARG A 18 10.93 -24.77 15.21
N ALA A 19 9.78 -25.40 14.98
CA ALA A 19 9.30 -26.44 14.06
C ALA A 19 7.75 -26.38 14.06
N VAL A 20 7.13 -26.82 12.97
CA VAL A 20 5.67 -26.87 12.74
C VAL A 20 5.12 -28.18 13.30
N TYR A 21 3.94 -28.14 13.95
CA TYR A 21 3.14 -29.33 14.27
C TYR A 21 1.82 -29.28 13.50
N TYR A 22 1.51 -30.36 12.80
CA TYR A 22 0.22 -30.66 12.16
C TYR A 22 -0.42 -31.83 12.91
N GLU A 23 -1.72 -31.77 13.17
CA GLU A 23 -2.58 -32.95 13.40
C GLU A 23 -3.95 -32.75 12.75
N GLU A 24 -4.46 -33.81 12.13
CA GLU A 24 -5.80 -33.98 11.52
C GLU A 24 -6.14 -35.50 11.58
N PRO A 25 -7.36 -35.98 11.26
CA PRO A 25 -8.62 -35.95 12.01
C PRO A 25 -9.19 -37.37 12.32
N HIS A 26 -10.28 -37.48 13.12
CA HIS A 26 -11.04 -38.74 13.26
C HIS A 26 -12.57 -38.59 13.12
N SER A 27 -13.16 -39.54 12.39
CA SER A 27 -14.56 -39.68 11.92
C SER A 27 -15.50 -40.29 13.00
N SER A 28 -16.77 -39.87 13.12
CA SER A 28 -18.03 -40.37 12.49
C SER A 28 -18.74 -41.57 13.16
N HIS A 29 -20.04 -41.42 13.49
CA HIS A 29 -21.04 -42.49 13.61
C HIS A 29 -22.49 -41.97 13.32
N ARG A 30 -23.31 -42.84 12.70
CA ARG A 30 -24.65 -42.62 12.10
C ARG A 30 -25.78 -43.24 12.94
N GLY A 31 -27.01 -42.72 12.83
CA GLY A 31 -28.31 -43.40 13.12
C GLY A 31 -29.54 -42.48 12.92
N PRO A 32 -30.77 -42.97 12.56
CA PRO A 32 -31.51 -42.44 11.39
C PRO A 32 -33.02 -42.06 11.53
N ARG A 33 -33.57 -41.49 10.41
CA ARG A 33 -34.97 -41.29 9.93
C ARG A 33 -35.74 -40.06 10.50
N ILE A 34 -36.46 -39.24 9.72
CA ILE A 34 -37.69 -39.51 8.93
C ILE A 34 -37.84 -38.48 7.77
N ARG A 35 -38.50 -38.91 6.67
CA ARG A 35 -38.91 -38.12 5.49
C ARG A 35 -40.22 -37.36 5.76
N GLU A 36 -40.30 -36.08 5.39
CA GLU A 36 -41.54 -35.41 5.01
C GLU A 36 -41.33 -34.63 3.70
N GLU A 37 -42.13 -34.98 2.68
CA GLU A 37 -42.32 -34.20 1.45
C GLU A 37 -43.29 -33.05 1.73
N VAL A 38 -42.94 -31.82 1.32
CA VAL A 38 -43.93 -30.72 1.22
C VAL A 38 -43.69 -29.91 -0.06
N VAL A 39 -44.44 -30.33 -1.10
CA VAL A 39 -45.15 -29.57 -2.15
C VAL A 39 -44.75 -28.12 -2.46
N THR A 40 -44.36 -27.87 -3.72
CA THR A 40 -44.23 -26.55 -4.37
C THR A 40 -45.55 -26.09 -5.02
N PRO A 41 -45.92 -24.80 -4.91
CA PRO A 41 -46.83 -24.12 -5.84
C PRO A 41 -46.18 -22.88 -6.56
N PRO A 42 -46.83 -22.27 -7.57
CA PRO A 42 -46.22 -22.00 -8.88
C PRO A 42 -45.66 -20.57 -9.11
N LEU A 43 -44.92 -20.43 -10.22
CA LEU A 43 -44.43 -19.17 -10.81
C LEU A 43 -45.55 -18.27 -11.37
N ARG A 44 -45.57 -17.00 -10.96
CA ARG A 44 -46.14 -15.79 -11.61
C ARG A 44 -45.50 -14.56 -10.94
N ASP A 45 -45.24 -13.40 -11.54
CA ASP A 45 -45.24 -12.91 -12.93
C ASP A 45 -44.28 -11.72 -12.94
N HIS A 46 -43.63 -11.46 -14.08
CA HIS A 46 -42.86 -10.25 -14.32
C HIS A 46 -43.74 -9.00 -14.19
N ALA A 47 -43.28 -7.99 -13.43
CA ALA A 47 -43.16 -6.59 -13.88
C ALA A 47 -43.08 -5.61 -12.68
N ALA A 48 -41.88 -5.10 -12.42
CA ALA A 48 -41.63 -3.65 -12.29
C ALA A 48 -40.12 -3.45 -12.22
N LEU A 49 -39.56 -3.12 -13.38
CA LEU A 49 -38.18 -2.72 -13.59
C LEU A 49 -37.95 -1.38 -12.85
N SER A 50 -37.52 -1.42 -11.59
CA SER A 50 -36.89 -0.26 -10.96
C SER A 50 -35.38 -0.38 -11.14
N SER A 51 -34.89 0.02 -12.32
CA SER A 51 -33.47 0.28 -12.52
C SER A 51 -33.15 1.69 -11.99
N PRO A 52 -32.39 1.86 -10.90
CA PRO A 52 -31.59 3.06 -10.75
C PRO A 52 -30.38 2.89 -11.67
N MET A 53 -30.46 3.46 -12.88
CA MET A 53 -29.30 3.61 -13.76
C MET A 53 -28.34 4.65 -13.18
N ALA A 54 -27.68 4.31 -12.09
CA ALA A 54 -26.32 4.73 -11.82
C ALA A 54 -25.49 3.48 -12.06
N SER A 55 -24.78 3.42 -13.19
CA SER A 55 -23.88 2.31 -13.47
C SER A 55 -22.90 2.18 -12.30
N SER A 56 -23.07 1.15 -11.47
CA SER A 56 -22.03 0.76 -10.53
C SER A 56 -20.80 0.47 -11.39
N VAL A 57 -19.78 1.32 -11.29
CA VAL A 57 -18.49 1.06 -11.93
C VAL A 57 -18.07 -0.34 -11.47
N ASP A 58 -17.79 -1.22 -12.42
CA ASP A 58 -17.40 -2.60 -12.13
C ASP A 58 -16.17 -2.60 -11.19
N PHE A 59 -16.18 -3.43 -10.16
CA PHE A 59 -15.05 -3.55 -9.23
C PHE A 59 -13.74 -3.79 -9.97
N LYS A 60 -13.78 -4.57 -11.06
CA LYS A 60 -12.63 -4.80 -11.92
C LYS A 60 -12.04 -3.49 -12.48
N THR A 61 -12.87 -2.50 -12.80
CA THR A 61 -12.41 -1.20 -13.32
C THR A 61 -11.57 -0.45 -12.28
N TYR A 62 -11.97 -0.49 -11.00
CA TYR A 62 -11.17 0.11 -9.93
C TYR A 62 -9.83 -0.61 -9.73
N VAL A 63 -9.82 -1.95 -9.84
CA VAL A 63 -8.59 -2.75 -9.78
C VAL A 63 -7.67 -2.40 -10.96
N ASP A 64 -8.18 -2.38 -12.18
CA ASP A 64 -7.40 -2.04 -13.39
C ASP A 64 -6.83 -0.62 -13.29
N GLN A 65 -7.61 0.34 -12.78
CA GLN A 65 -7.16 1.71 -12.54
C GLN A 65 -6.07 1.79 -11.46
N ALA A 66 -6.23 1.05 -10.37
CA ALA A 66 -5.24 0.98 -9.30
C ALA A 66 -3.90 0.45 -9.79
N CYS A 67 -3.89 -0.63 -10.59
CA CYS A 67 -2.67 -1.19 -11.18
C CYS A 67 -1.93 -0.18 -12.05
N ARG A 68 -2.64 0.47 -12.99
CA ARG A 68 -2.04 1.48 -13.88
C ARG A 68 -1.47 2.66 -13.08
N ALA A 69 -2.24 3.16 -12.12
CA ALA A 69 -1.82 4.26 -11.27
C ALA A 69 -0.57 3.91 -10.45
N ALA A 70 -0.52 2.71 -9.88
CA ALA A 70 0.59 2.24 -9.06
C ALA A 70 1.87 2.06 -9.88
N GLU A 71 1.79 1.43 -11.05
CA GLU A 71 2.95 1.22 -11.95
C GLU A 71 3.55 2.55 -12.42
N GLU A 72 2.71 3.48 -12.90
CA GLU A 72 3.16 4.80 -13.31
C GLU A 72 3.74 5.59 -12.13
N PHE A 73 3.05 5.59 -10.99
CA PHE A 73 3.48 6.30 -9.80
C PHE A 73 4.84 5.82 -9.30
N VAL A 74 5.05 4.51 -9.17
CA VAL A 74 6.30 3.94 -8.64
C VAL A 74 7.49 4.32 -9.51
N ASN A 75 7.33 4.24 -10.83
CA ASN A 75 8.37 4.67 -11.78
C ASN A 75 8.73 6.14 -11.59
N ILE A 76 7.71 7.01 -11.52
CA ILE A 76 7.90 8.46 -11.34
C ILE A 76 8.52 8.77 -9.97
N TYR A 77 8.03 8.14 -8.91
CA TYR A 77 8.44 8.40 -7.54
C TYR A 77 9.91 8.06 -7.32
N TYR A 78 10.32 6.83 -7.62
CA TYR A 78 11.70 6.40 -7.36
C TYR A 78 12.70 7.05 -8.32
N GLU A 79 12.33 7.28 -9.59
CA GLU A 79 13.18 8.05 -10.50
C GLU A 79 13.37 9.49 -10.00
N THR A 80 12.31 10.13 -9.50
CA THR A 80 12.36 11.48 -8.96
C THR A 80 13.14 11.52 -7.65
N MET A 81 12.96 10.52 -6.79
CA MET A 81 13.71 10.37 -5.54
C MET A 81 15.20 10.27 -5.83
N ASP A 82 15.63 9.50 -6.83
CA ASP A 82 17.05 9.31 -7.15
C ASP A 82 17.65 10.51 -7.89
N LYS A 83 16.99 10.97 -8.96
CA LYS A 83 17.58 11.93 -9.92
C LYS A 83 17.16 13.38 -9.71
N ARG A 84 15.99 13.63 -9.11
CA ARG A 84 15.32 14.94 -9.10
C ARG A 84 14.69 15.28 -7.74
N ARG A 85 15.42 14.99 -6.65
CA ARG A 85 14.88 15.04 -5.27
C ARG A 85 14.23 16.38 -4.88
N ARG A 86 14.73 17.50 -5.38
CA ARG A 86 14.18 18.85 -5.13
C ARG A 86 12.72 19.02 -5.55
N VAL A 87 12.25 18.27 -6.54
CA VAL A 87 10.86 18.35 -7.01
C VAL A 87 9.99 17.20 -6.51
N LEU A 88 10.53 16.28 -5.70
CA LEU A 88 9.82 15.11 -5.18
C LEU A 88 8.58 15.50 -4.36
N THR A 89 8.67 16.58 -3.59
CA THR A 89 7.55 17.08 -2.77
C THR A 89 6.33 17.47 -3.58
N ARG A 90 6.45 17.72 -4.89
CA ARG A 90 5.30 17.98 -5.78
C ARG A 90 4.36 16.78 -5.93
N LEU A 91 4.85 15.57 -5.64
CA LEU A 91 4.05 14.36 -5.63
C LEU A 91 3.20 14.21 -4.36
N TYR A 92 3.46 15.00 -3.32
CA TYR A 92 2.73 14.96 -2.05
C TYR A 92 1.58 15.96 -2.01
N LEU A 93 0.58 15.67 -1.19
CA LEU A 93 -0.44 16.65 -0.79
C LEU A 93 0.13 17.65 0.23
N ASP A 94 -0.51 18.81 0.31
CA ASP A 94 -0.11 19.91 1.21
C ASP A 94 0.00 19.47 2.68
N LYS A 95 -0.89 18.56 3.09
CA LYS A 95 -0.97 18.00 4.45
C LYS A 95 -0.51 16.53 4.53
N ALA A 96 0.24 16.06 3.54
CA ALA A 96 0.71 14.68 3.54
C ALA A 96 1.61 14.38 4.73
N THR A 97 1.63 13.12 5.14
CA THR A 97 2.48 12.63 6.23
C THR A 97 3.40 11.52 5.74
N LEU A 98 4.68 11.63 6.06
CA LEU A 98 5.70 10.61 5.91
C LEU A 98 6.06 10.04 7.28
N ILE A 99 6.14 8.71 7.38
CA ILE A 99 6.73 8.00 8.51
C ILE A 99 7.99 7.30 8.01
N TRP A 100 9.16 7.85 8.34
CA TRP A 100 10.45 7.30 7.92
C TRP A 100 11.14 6.59 9.07
N ASN A 101 11.18 5.25 9.03
CA ASN A 101 11.71 4.40 10.10
C ASN A 101 11.12 4.75 11.49
N GLY A 102 9.85 5.15 11.53
CA GLY A 102 9.14 5.57 12.75
C GLY A 102 9.21 7.07 13.08
N ASN A 103 9.98 7.86 12.32
CA ASN A 103 10.01 9.32 12.48
C ASN A 103 8.93 9.97 11.62
N VAL A 104 8.05 10.77 12.24
CA VAL A 104 6.94 11.43 11.55
C VAL A 104 7.40 12.78 10.97
N VAL A 105 7.07 13.03 9.71
CA VAL A 105 7.29 14.28 8.98
C VAL A 105 5.98 14.66 8.31
N THR A 106 5.45 15.85 8.62
CA THR A 106 4.11 16.26 8.14
C THR A 106 4.17 17.62 7.47
N GLY A 107 3.52 17.73 6.31
CA GLY A 107 3.44 18.95 5.52
C GLY A 107 4.60 19.16 4.56
N LEU A 108 4.35 19.86 3.46
CA LEU A 108 5.31 20.01 2.34
C LEU A 108 6.64 20.65 2.73
N GLU A 109 6.65 21.64 3.60
CA GLU A 109 7.88 22.31 4.06
C GLU A 109 8.78 21.34 4.82
N ALA A 110 8.20 20.59 5.77
CA ALA A 110 8.94 19.60 6.54
C ALA A 110 9.45 18.45 5.65
N LEU A 111 8.63 18.01 4.69
CA LEU A 111 9.01 17.01 3.69
C LEU A 111 10.18 17.50 2.82
N ALA A 112 10.13 18.75 2.34
CA ALA A 112 11.19 19.32 1.51
C ALA A 112 12.52 19.33 2.26
N ASN A 113 12.52 19.86 3.48
CA ASN A 113 13.69 19.88 4.35
C ASN A 113 14.21 18.45 4.62
N PHE A 114 13.30 17.50 4.90
CA PHE A 114 13.67 16.12 5.16
C PHE A 114 14.35 15.45 3.96
N PHE A 115 13.76 15.57 2.76
CA PHE A 115 14.33 14.97 1.55
C PHE A 115 15.64 15.62 1.12
N GLU A 116 15.84 16.93 1.36
CA GLU A 116 17.11 17.60 1.11
C GLU A 116 18.23 17.12 2.05
N MET A 117 17.88 16.72 3.28
CA MET A 117 18.83 16.19 4.26
C MET A 117 19.23 14.73 4.00
N LEU A 118 18.47 13.99 3.18
CA LEU A 118 18.82 12.60 2.85
C LEU A 118 19.99 12.55 1.86
N PRO A 119 20.92 11.59 2.03
CA PRO A 119 21.95 11.32 1.03
C PRO A 119 21.34 10.97 -0.33
N SER A 120 22.15 11.07 -1.39
CA SER A 120 21.78 10.52 -2.70
C SER A 120 21.43 9.05 -2.58
N SER A 121 20.37 8.63 -3.27
CA SER A 121 19.85 7.27 -3.25
C SER A 121 19.95 6.62 -4.63
N GLU A 122 19.99 5.30 -4.62
CA GLU A 122 19.75 4.42 -5.76
C GLU A 122 18.75 3.35 -5.32
N PHE A 123 17.50 3.48 -5.76
CA PHE A 123 16.44 2.52 -5.46
C PHE A 123 16.35 1.44 -6.55
N GLN A 124 16.17 0.20 -6.11
CA GLN A 124 15.82 -0.94 -6.95
C GLN A 124 14.56 -1.58 -6.38
N VAL A 125 13.43 -1.37 -7.05
CA VAL A 125 12.14 -1.95 -6.66
C VAL A 125 12.02 -3.35 -7.25
N ASN A 126 11.75 -4.34 -6.40
CA ASN A 126 11.63 -5.74 -6.80
C ASN A 126 10.18 -6.21 -6.84
N MET A 127 9.35 -5.69 -5.94
CA MET A 127 7.94 -6.05 -5.82
C MET A 127 7.07 -4.80 -5.74
N LEU A 128 5.92 -4.88 -6.39
CA LEU A 128 4.86 -3.90 -6.38
C LEU A 128 3.54 -4.65 -6.20
N ASP A 129 2.72 -4.18 -5.26
CA ASP A 129 1.34 -4.58 -5.10
C ASP A 129 0.48 -3.33 -4.89
N CYS A 130 -0.80 -3.39 -5.28
CA CYS A 130 -1.72 -2.29 -5.07
C CYS A 130 -3.16 -2.74 -4.93
N GLN A 131 -3.95 -1.93 -4.21
CA GLN A 131 -5.34 -2.23 -3.91
C GLN A 131 -6.17 -0.94 -4.02
N PRO A 132 -7.33 -0.94 -4.71
CA PRO A 132 -8.27 0.15 -4.60
C PRO A 132 -8.82 0.20 -3.18
N VAL A 133 -8.85 1.38 -2.58
CA VAL A 133 -9.36 1.56 -1.22
C VAL A 133 -10.87 1.74 -1.27
N HIS A 134 -11.57 1.08 -0.37
CA HIS A 134 -13.02 1.13 -0.29
C HIS A 134 -13.52 2.53 0.10
N GLU A 135 -14.63 2.98 -0.50
CA GLU A 135 -15.18 4.34 -0.32
C GLU A 135 -15.49 4.69 1.14
N GLN A 136 -15.85 3.69 1.97
CA GLN A 136 -16.08 3.90 3.40
C GLN A 136 -14.83 4.42 4.15
N ALA A 137 -13.63 4.09 3.68
CA ALA A 137 -12.38 4.57 4.28
C ALA A 137 -12.01 5.97 3.79
N THR A 138 -12.35 6.30 2.53
CA THR A 138 -12.08 7.61 1.91
C THR A 138 -13.32 8.13 1.16
N PRO A 139 -14.30 8.69 1.88
CA PRO A 139 -15.56 9.14 1.27
C PRO A 139 -15.34 10.16 0.16
N SER A 140 -16.00 9.95 -0.98
CA SER A 140 -15.94 10.83 -2.15
C SER A 140 -14.54 11.06 -2.74
N GLN A 141 -13.57 10.22 -2.40
CA GLN A 141 -12.19 10.37 -2.83
C GLN A 141 -11.65 9.02 -3.32
N THR A 142 -11.33 8.94 -4.63
CA THR A 142 -10.67 7.75 -5.18
C THR A 142 -9.25 7.67 -4.62
N THR A 143 -8.94 6.58 -3.93
CA THR A 143 -7.62 6.32 -3.36
C THR A 143 -7.13 4.91 -3.67
N VAL A 144 -5.81 4.76 -3.72
CA VAL A 144 -5.12 3.51 -4.01
C VAL A 144 -4.05 3.30 -2.95
N LEU A 145 -4.06 2.14 -2.31
CA LEU A 145 -2.96 1.69 -1.48
C LEU A 145 -1.91 1.05 -2.39
N VAL A 146 -0.67 1.52 -2.31
CA VAL A 146 0.46 0.96 -3.04
C VAL A 146 1.47 0.44 -2.04
N VAL A 147 1.95 -0.79 -2.24
CA VAL A 147 2.98 -1.40 -1.41
C VAL A 147 4.15 -1.80 -2.30
N THR A 148 5.35 -1.42 -1.89
CA THR A 148 6.59 -1.71 -2.60
C THR A 148 7.61 -2.34 -1.66
N SER A 149 8.46 -3.18 -2.24
CA SER A 149 9.65 -3.67 -1.56
C SER A 149 10.80 -3.80 -2.54
N GLY A 150 12.00 -3.70 -2.02
CA GLY A 150 13.20 -3.82 -2.81
C GLY A 150 14.42 -3.46 -1.98
N SER A 151 15.42 -2.90 -2.65
CA SER A 151 16.62 -2.43 -2.01
C SER A 151 16.93 -0.98 -2.35
N VAL A 152 17.63 -0.31 -1.44
CA VAL A 152 18.09 1.06 -1.62
C VAL A 152 19.52 1.17 -1.13
N LYS A 153 20.34 1.89 -1.89
CA LYS A 153 21.68 2.29 -1.48
C LYS A 153 21.72 3.80 -1.33
N PHE A 154 21.98 4.26 -0.11
CA PHE A 154 22.26 5.67 0.15
C PHE A 154 23.76 5.90 0.05
N ASP A 155 24.17 7.06 -0.47
CA ASP A 155 25.58 7.43 -0.57
C ASP A 155 26.26 7.37 0.80
N GLY A 156 27.48 6.82 0.83
CA GLY A 156 28.24 6.56 2.05
C GLY A 156 27.72 5.42 2.95
N ASN A 157 26.64 4.71 2.57
CA ASN A 157 26.05 3.63 3.38
C ASN A 157 26.06 2.28 2.67
N LYS A 158 25.86 1.20 3.44
CA LYS A 158 25.60 -0.14 2.87
C LYS A 158 24.23 -0.15 2.18
N GLN A 159 24.03 -1.12 1.30
CA GLN A 159 22.71 -1.36 0.72
C GLN A 159 21.78 -1.94 1.77
N HIS A 160 20.53 -1.49 1.77
CA HIS A 160 19.47 -1.94 2.67
C HIS A 160 18.29 -2.49 1.89
N TYR A 161 17.60 -3.47 2.47
CA TYR A 161 16.27 -3.83 2.02
C TYR A 161 15.22 -2.95 2.69
N PHE A 162 14.19 -2.59 1.96
CA PHE A 162 13.13 -1.72 2.47
C PHE A 162 11.74 -2.23 2.09
N ASN A 163 10.77 -1.78 2.86
CA ASN A 163 9.36 -1.81 2.51
C ASN A 163 8.84 -0.37 2.59
N GLN A 164 8.04 0.02 1.59
CA GLN A 164 7.40 1.32 1.57
C GLN A 164 5.96 1.18 1.11
N ASN A 165 5.03 1.81 1.82
CA ASN A 165 3.63 1.88 1.43
C ASN A 165 3.17 3.32 1.28
N PHE A 166 2.30 3.54 0.30
CA PHE A 166 1.76 4.84 -0.04
C PHE A 166 0.23 4.76 -0.09
N LEU A 167 -0.43 5.79 0.41
CA LEU A 167 -1.83 6.05 0.13
C LEU A 167 -1.91 7.16 -0.91
N LEU A 168 -2.27 6.80 -2.14
CA LEU A 168 -2.42 7.72 -3.25
C LEU A 168 -3.85 8.23 -3.33
N THR A 169 -4.00 9.47 -3.76
CA THR A 169 -5.26 10.18 -3.91
C THR A 169 -5.36 10.74 -5.31
N ALA A 170 -6.45 10.45 -6.01
CA ALA A 170 -6.70 10.97 -7.35
C ALA A 170 -7.12 12.43 -7.32
N HIS A 171 -6.45 13.27 -8.11
CA HIS A 171 -6.83 14.64 -8.38
C HIS A 171 -7.17 14.80 -9.85
N SER A 172 -8.46 14.97 -10.15
CA SER A 172 -8.91 15.26 -11.50
C SER A 172 -8.52 16.69 -11.88
N THR A 173 -7.71 16.81 -12.92
CA THR A 173 -7.53 18.07 -13.66
C THR A 173 -8.44 18.04 -14.89
N PRO A 174 -8.68 19.18 -15.57
CA PRO A 174 -9.52 19.22 -16.77
C PRO A 174 -9.05 18.29 -17.90
N THR A 175 -7.76 17.92 -17.91
CA THR A 175 -7.15 17.14 -18.99
C THR A 175 -6.71 15.75 -18.57
N ASN A 176 -6.41 15.52 -17.28
CA ASN A 176 -5.87 14.26 -16.79
C ASN A 176 -6.14 14.03 -15.30
N THR A 177 -6.01 12.78 -14.85
CA THR A 177 -5.98 12.44 -13.42
C THR A 177 -4.54 12.41 -12.95
N VAL A 178 -4.23 13.15 -11.88
CA VAL A 178 -2.91 13.14 -11.24
C VAL A 178 -3.02 12.48 -9.88
N TRP A 179 -2.13 11.52 -9.59
CA TRP A 179 -2.09 10.85 -8.29
C TRP A 179 -1.10 11.54 -7.36
N LYS A 180 -1.55 11.86 -6.15
CA LYS A 180 -0.73 12.49 -5.11
C LYS A 180 -0.72 11.66 -3.83
N ILE A 181 0.38 11.76 -3.10
CA ILE A 181 0.63 11.02 -1.87
C ILE A 181 -0.07 11.73 -0.71
N ALA A 182 -1.02 11.06 -0.07
CA ALA A 182 -1.63 11.49 1.18
C ALA A 182 -0.87 10.97 2.40
N SER A 183 -0.39 9.72 2.33
CA SER A 183 0.40 9.09 3.38
C SER A 183 1.53 8.26 2.77
N ASP A 184 2.68 8.28 3.41
CA ASP A 184 3.88 7.53 3.04
C ASP A 184 4.49 6.91 4.30
N CYS A 185 4.82 5.63 4.25
CA CYS A 185 5.48 4.94 5.34
C CYS A 185 6.62 4.08 4.80
N PHE A 186 7.85 4.49 5.10
CA PHE A 186 9.10 3.85 4.71
C PHE A 186 9.76 3.18 5.91
N ARG A 187 10.26 1.96 5.72
CA ARG A 187 11.02 1.24 6.75
C ARG A 187 12.08 0.34 6.14
N PHE A 188 13.29 0.37 6.70
CA PHE A 188 14.30 -0.65 6.45
C PHE A 188 13.92 -1.98 7.11
N GLN A 189 14.16 -3.09 6.42
CA GLN A 189 13.94 -4.42 7.01
C GLN A 189 14.91 -4.69 8.15
N ASP A 190 16.14 -4.19 8.02
CA ASP A 190 17.22 -4.34 8.99
C ASP A 190 17.41 -3.09 9.87
N TRP A 191 16.33 -2.32 10.10
CA TRP A 191 16.39 -1.01 10.78
C TRP A 191 17.05 -1.04 12.16
N ALA A 192 16.91 -2.15 12.90
CA ALA A 192 17.50 -2.29 14.24
C ALA A 192 19.04 -2.47 14.20
N SER A 193 19.59 -2.84 13.05
CA SER A 193 21.02 -2.96 12.75
C SER A 193 21.50 -1.88 11.76
N SER A 194 20.63 -0.90 11.54
CA SER A 194 20.86 0.28 10.75
C SER A 194 21.22 1.46 11.66
#